data_AF-A0A433TSZ6-F1
#
_entry.id   AF-A0A433TSZ6-F1
#
_cell.length_a   1.000
_cell.length_b   1.000
_cell.length_c   1.000
_cell.angle_alpha   90.00
_cell.angle_beta   90.00
_cell.angle_gamma   90.00
#
_symmetry.space_group_name_H-M   'P 1'
#
loop_
_entity.id
_entity.type
_entity.pdbx_description
1 polymer ?
#
loop_
_entity_poly.entity_id
_entity_poly.type
_entity_poly.pdbx_seq_one_letter_code
_entity_poly.pdbx_strand_id
1 'polypeptide(L)'
;MSFFGLTHLGYQNTLKEVSCASQKDPVRSKTQIGFLALPPLKDKNPPVRSIVPTNQISQYGKGPDGSFEEYTRLRRKHTRMPQDPHCTYTRPATTSHSYGWWSKEEPLRRNQPWAYVPRKVKVNSEMSRFVDEMKLTNRQFTLF
;
A
#
# COMPACT_ATOMS: atom_id res chain seq x y z
N MET A 1 17.52 24.08 -0.34
CA MET A 1 18.61 23.92 -1.33
C MET A 1 18.46 22.56 -1.99
N SER A 2 18.09 22.50 -3.27
CA SER A 2 17.98 21.24 -4.03
C SER A 2 19.28 20.97 -4.77
N PHE A 3 19.89 19.80 -4.50
CA PHE A 3 21.17 19.39 -5.07
C PHE A 3 20.95 18.89 -6.52
N PHE A 4 21.38 19.66 -7.52
CA PHE A 4 21.19 19.36 -8.95
C PHE A 4 22.22 18.33 -9.48
N GLY A 5 22.41 17.20 -8.81
CA GLY A 5 23.11 16.02 -9.35
C GLY A 5 24.60 16.16 -9.72
N LEU A 6 25.18 17.37 -9.72
CA LEU A 6 26.51 17.68 -10.25
C LEU A 6 27.66 16.98 -9.53
N THR A 7 27.52 16.72 -8.24
CA THR A 7 28.60 16.13 -7.43
C THR A 7 28.41 14.64 -7.18
N HIS A 8 27.32 14.01 -7.64
CA HIS A 8 26.94 12.61 -7.32
C HIS A 8 26.95 12.22 -5.82
N LEU A 9 27.20 13.18 -4.93
CA LEU A 9 27.34 13.00 -3.48
C LEU A 9 26.02 13.26 -2.72
N GLY A 10 24.89 13.21 -3.41
CA GLY A 10 23.55 13.43 -2.84
C GLY A 10 22.57 12.32 -3.20
N TYR A 11 21.45 12.24 -2.48
CA TYR A 11 20.39 11.27 -2.76
C TYR A 11 19.73 11.57 -4.11
N GLN A 12 20.10 10.79 -5.13
CA GLN A 12 19.60 10.96 -6.49
C GLN A 12 18.23 10.30 -6.71
N ASN A 13 17.88 9.28 -5.91
CA ASN A 13 16.65 8.51 -6.09
C ASN A 13 15.94 8.29 -4.75
N THR A 14 15.41 9.37 -4.18
CA THR A 14 14.76 9.43 -2.86
C THR A 14 13.68 8.37 -2.67
N LEU A 15 12.82 8.14 -3.67
CA LEU A 15 11.78 7.11 -3.61
C LEU A 15 12.35 5.69 -3.59
N LYS A 16 13.39 5.44 -4.40
CA LYS A 16 14.00 4.11 -4.52
C LYS A 16 14.77 3.75 -3.25
N GLU A 17 15.42 4.71 -2.62
CA GLU A 17 16.19 4.51 -1.37
C GLU A 17 15.32 4.07 -0.21
N VAL A 18 14.06 4.50 -0.21
CA VAL A 18 13.09 4.16 0.84
C VAL A 18 12.39 2.82 0.57
N SER A 19 12.55 2.24 -0.62
CA SER A 19 11.93 0.95 -0.96
C SER A 19 12.58 -0.21 -0.22
N CYS A 20 11.76 -1.15 0.28
CA CYS A 20 12.22 -2.37 0.94
C CYS A 20 13.13 -3.21 0.04
N ALA A 21 12.80 -3.30 -1.25
CA ALA A 21 13.60 -4.04 -2.23
C ALA A 21 15.01 -3.44 -2.37
N SER A 22 15.12 -2.11 -2.38
CA SER A 22 16.43 -1.45 -2.45
C SER A 22 17.26 -1.64 -1.19
N GLN A 23 16.64 -1.71 -0.01
CA GLN A 23 17.38 -1.87 1.25
C GLN A 23 17.90 -3.30 1.43
N LYS A 24 17.25 -4.27 0.79
CA LYS A 24 17.67 -5.68 0.79
C LYS A 24 18.76 -6.00 -0.22
N ASP A 25 19.07 -5.10 -1.16
CA ASP A 25 20.06 -5.34 -2.20
C ASP A 25 21.50 -5.31 -1.61
N PRO A 26 22.21 -6.45 -1.56
CA PRO A 26 23.53 -6.54 -0.93
C PRO A 26 24.63 -5.84 -1.73
N VAL A 27 24.40 -5.58 -3.02
CA VAL A 27 25.36 -4.89 -3.89
C VAL A 27 25.33 -3.39 -3.57
N ARG A 28 24.14 -2.84 -3.34
CA ARG A 28 23.94 -1.42 -3.06
C ARG A 28 24.56 -0.94 -1.75
N SER A 29 24.68 -1.81 -0.74
CA SER A 29 25.30 -1.44 0.55
C SER A 29 26.83 -1.35 0.48
N LYS A 30 27.46 -1.87 -0.58
CA LYS A 30 28.93 -1.94 -0.71
C LYS A 30 29.51 -1.08 -1.82
N THR A 31 28.73 -0.59 -2.77
CA THR A 31 29.23 0.24 -3.88
C THR A 31 28.52 1.59 -3.96
N GLN A 32 29.16 2.63 -3.43
CA GLN A 32 28.95 4.02 -3.84
C GLN A 32 29.63 4.29 -5.21
N ILE A 33 29.40 3.45 -6.21
CA ILE A 33 30.09 3.57 -7.50
C ILE A 33 29.03 3.84 -8.58
N GLY A 34 29.21 4.97 -9.25
CA GLY A 34 28.19 5.65 -10.04
C GLY A 34 27.59 4.78 -11.14
N PHE A 35 26.28 4.98 -11.36
CA PHE A 35 25.50 4.76 -12.59
C PHE A 35 25.69 3.49 -13.43
N LEU A 36 26.48 2.50 -13.02
CA LEU A 36 26.48 1.16 -13.58
C LEU A 36 25.53 0.32 -12.75
N ALA A 37 24.23 0.59 -12.91
CA ALA A 37 23.22 -0.37 -12.49
C ALA A 37 23.44 -1.63 -13.34
N LEU A 38 24.18 -2.61 -12.81
CA LEU A 38 24.18 -3.95 -13.35
C LEU A 38 22.72 -4.38 -13.50
N PRO A 39 22.33 -5.00 -14.64
CA PRO A 39 20.97 -5.48 -14.81
C PRO A 39 20.61 -6.33 -13.59
N PRO A 40 19.39 -6.19 -13.05
CA PRO A 40 18.99 -6.93 -11.87
C PRO A 40 19.27 -8.42 -12.12
N LEU A 41 19.91 -9.06 -11.14
CA LEU A 41 20.19 -10.50 -11.17
C LEU A 41 18.86 -11.21 -11.43
N LYS A 42 18.64 -11.65 -12.68
CA LYS A 42 17.50 -12.47 -13.02
C LYS A 42 17.72 -13.81 -12.32
N ASP A 43 16.83 -14.16 -11.40
CA ASP A 43 16.82 -15.49 -10.80
C ASP A 43 16.86 -16.53 -11.92
N LYS A 44 17.89 -17.39 -11.89
CA LYS A 44 18.07 -18.45 -12.90
C LYS A 44 16.90 -19.45 -12.91
N ASN A 45 16.20 -19.56 -11.78
CA ASN A 45 14.99 -20.34 -11.61
C ASN A 45 13.87 -19.43 -11.14
N PRO A 46 13.15 -18.74 -12.05
CA PRO A 46 11.89 -18.12 -11.65
C PRO A 46 10.96 -19.22 -11.12
N PRO A 47 10.13 -18.93 -10.10
CA PRO A 47 9.13 -19.89 -9.65
C PRO A 47 8.29 -20.34 -10.84
N VAL A 48 8.02 -21.65 -10.93
CA VAL A 48 7.16 -22.22 -11.96
C VAL A 48 5.85 -21.44 -11.96
N ARG A 49 5.44 -20.95 -13.14
CA ARG A 49 4.20 -20.18 -13.28
C ARG A 49 3.05 -21.01 -12.70
N SER A 50 2.40 -20.51 -11.67
CA SER A 50 1.20 -21.15 -11.15
C SER A 50 0.13 -21.14 -12.24
N ILE A 51 -0.45 -22.31 -12.54
CA ILE A 51 -1.60 -22.42 -13.45
C ILE A 51 -2.78 -21.61 -12.91
N VAL A 52 -2.89 -21.53 -11.59
CA VAL A 52 -3.89 -20.71 -10.92
C VAL A 52 -3.40 -19.26 -10.88
N PRO A 53 -4.20 -18.28 -11.38
CA PRO A 53 -3.91 -16.87 -11.17
C PRO A 53 -3.87 -16.59 -9.67
N THR A 54 -2.72 -16.15 -9.16
CA THR A 54 -2.50 -15.80 -7.75
C THR A 54 -3.42 -14.68 -7.25
N ASN A 55 -4.10 -13.98 -8.16
CA ASN A 55 -5.17 -13.04 -7.85
C ASN A 55 -6.15 -12.96 -9.03
N GLN A 56 -7.24 -13.73 -9.01
CA GLN A 56 -8.30 -13.64 -10.03
C GLN A 56 -9.09 -12.33 -9.94
N ILE A 57 -9.13 -11.71 -8.76
CA ILE A 57 -9.97 -10.54 -8.47
C ILE A 57 -9.26 -9.22 -8.82
N SER A 58 -7.96 -9.12 -8.53
CA SER A 58 -7.28 -7.83 -8.57
C SER A 58 -6.74 -7.42 -9.94
N GLN A 59 -6.76 -8.28 -10.98
CA GLN A 59 -6.14 -8.07 -12.30
C GLN A 59 -4.66 -7.61 -12.28
N TYR A 60 -4.06 -7.49 -11.10
CA TYR A 60 -2.75 -6.87 -10.90
C TYR A 60 -1.63 -7.84 -11.28
N GLY A 61 -1.83 -9.15 -11.07
CA GLY A 61 -0.87 -10.20 -11.45
C GLY A 61 0.52 -9.94 -10.88
N LYS A 62 1.53 -9.95 -11.75
CA LYS A 62 2.94 -9.62 -11.43
C LYS A 62 3.18 -8.11 -11.22
N GLY A 63 2.20 -7.26 -11.52
CA GLY A 63 2.38 -5.81 -11.61
C GLY A 63 3.12 -5.38 -12.87
N PRO A 64 3.58 -4.11 -12.93
CA PRO A 64 4.23 -3.55 -14.12
C PRO A 64 5.63 -4.10 -14.42
N ASP A 65 6.32 -4.71 -13.44
CA ASP A 65 7.67 -5.30 -13.58
C ASP A 65 8.70 -4.36 -14.28
N GLY A 66 8.61 -3.06 -14.01
CA GLY A 66 9.47 -2.03 -14.61
C GLY A 66 9.05 -1.55 -16.01
N SER A 67 8.01 -2.13 -16.62
CA SER A 67 7.43 -1.64 -17.88
C SER A 67 6.49 -0.44 -17.65
N PHE A 68 6.79 0.67 -18.32
CA PHE A 68 5.95 1.87 -18.28
C PHE A 68 4.61 1.68 -19.00
N GLU A 69 4.59 0.90 -20.09
CA GLU A 69 3.38 0.64 -20.86
C GLU A 69 2.37 -0.18 -20.04
N GLU A 70 2.86 -1.23 -19.36
CA GLU A 70 2.04 -2.05 -18.47
C GLU A 70 1.55 -1.25 -17.26
N TYR A 71 2.41 -0.41 -16.67
CA TYR A 71 2.00 0.50 -15.61
C TYR A 71 0.85 1.42 -16.06
N THR A 72 0.99 2.00 -17.26
CA THR A 72 -0.01 2.91 -17.82
C THR A 72 -1.32 2.18 -18.12
N ARG A 73 -1.24 0.95 -18.65
CA ARG A 73 -2.41 0.09 -18.89
C ARG A 73 -3.15 -0.23 -17.58
N LEU A 74 -2.43 -0.64 -16.52
CA LEU A 74 -3.01 -0.92 -15.20
C LEU A 74 -3.66 0.33 -14.60
N ARG A 75 -2.99 1.49 -14.71
CA ARG A 75 -3.53 2.77 -14.24
C ARG A 75 -4.83 3.14 -14.96
N ARG A 76 -4.90 2.99 -16.28
CA ARG A 76 -6.13 3.24 -17.07
C ARG A 76 -7.27 2.30 -16.70
N LYS A 77 -6.95 1.04 -16.35
CA LYS A 77 -7.92 0.04 -15.87
C LYS A 77 -8.29 0.21 -14.40
N HIS A 78 -7.77 1.23 -13.72
CA HIS A 78 -7.92 1.43 -12.27
C HIS A 78 -7.47 0.25 -11.42
N THR A 79 -6.56 -0.57 -11.96
CA THR A 79 -5.98 -1.71 -11.26
C THR A 79 -4.93 -1.22 -10.26
N ARG A 80 -5.17 -1.40 -8.97
CA ARG A 80 -4.29 -0.91 -7.88
C ARG A 80 -3.40 -2.02 -7.35
N MET A 81 -2.25 -1.63 -6.79
CA MET A 81 -1.38 -2.54 -6.06
C MET A 81 -2.12 -3.09 -4.84
N PRO A 82 -2.15 -4.42 -4.63
CA PRO A 82 -2.88 -5.03 -3.51
C PRO A 82 -2.11 -4.93 -2.18
N GLN A 83 -0.82 -4.61 -2.22
CA GLN A 83 0.00 -4.48 -1.02
C GLN A 83 -0.04 -3.06 -0.48
N ASP A 84 -0.01 -2.93 0.84
CA ASP A 84 0.06 -1.65 1.51
C ASP A 84 1.42 -0.95 1.31
N PRO A 85 1.47 0.38 1.46
CA PRO A 85 2.72 1.15 1.38
C PRO A 85 3.83 0.62 2.29
N HIS A 86 3.46 0.15 3.47
CA HIS A 86 4.35 -0.45 4.48
C HIS A 86 5.10 -1.69 4.02
N CYS A 87 4.49 -2.47 3.11
CA CYS A 87 5.13 -3.65 2.56
C CYS A 87 6.18 -3.26 1.50
N THR A 88 5.95 -2.14 0.82
CA THR A 88 6.76 -1.68 -0.32
C THR A 88 7.92 -0.80 0.11
N TYR A 89 7.70 0.01 1.14
CA TYR A 89 8.62 1.02 1.63
C TYR A 89 8.96 0.77 3.11
N THR A 90 10.16 1.14 3.53
CA THR A 90 10.57 1.03 4.94
C THR A 90 10.11 2.20 5.80
N ARG A 91 9.91 3.36 5.18
CA ARG A 91 9.41 4.60 5.80
C ARG A 91 8.53 5.35 4.78
N PRO A 92 7.69 6.31 5.18
CA PRO A 92 6.91 7.08 4.21
C PRO A 92 7.86 7.92 3.34
N ALA A 93 7.83 7.70 2.03
CA ALA A 93 8.72 8.39 1.08
C ALA A 93 8.26 9.83 0.79
N THR A 94 6.96 10.10 0.89
CA THR A 94 6.37 11.45 0.75
C THR A 94 5.42 11.74 1.92
N THR A 95 5.09 13.02 2.12
CA THR A 95 4.13 13.46 3.14
C THR A 95 2.75 12.84 2.95
N SER A 96 2.30 12.65 1.71
CA SER A 96 1.03 11.97 1.41
C SER A 96 1.00 10.50 1.87
N HIS A 97 2.15 9.82 1.89
CA HIS A 97 2.21 8.45 2.40
C HIS A 97 2.06 8.38 3.92
N SER A 98 2.33 9.48 4.66
CA SER A 98 2.23 9.48 6.12
C SER A 98 0.81 9.20 6.64
N TYR A 99 -0.22 9.66 5.93
CA TYR A 99 -1.62 9.44 6.32
C TYR A 99 -2.05 7.98 6.18
N GLY A 100 -1.54 7.30 5.14
CA GLY A 100 -1.78 5.87 4.90
C GLY A 100 -0.77 4.96 5.59
N TRP A 101 0.18 5.53 6.33
CA TRP A 101 1.21 4.79 7.06
C TRP A 101 0.74 4.26 8.41
N TRP A 102 -0.54 4.38 8.76
CA TRP A 102 -1.03 3.80 10.00
C TRP A 102 -2.35 3.13 9.68
N SER A 103 -2.36 1.79 9.67
CA SER A 103 -3.60 1.06 9.41
C SER A 103 -4.39 0.86 10.70
N LYS A 104 -5.72 0.92 10.58
CA LYS A 104 -6.65 0.58 11.68
C LYS A 104 -6.54 -0.90 12.06
N GLU A 105 -6.08 -1.73 11.13
CA GLU A 105 -5.98 -3.19 11.25
C GLU A 105 -4.70 -3.64 11.97
N GLU A 106 -3.76 -2.73 12.21
CA GLU A 106 -2.62 -3.04 13.07
C GLU A 106 -3.13 -3.46 14.45
N PRO A 107 -2.59 -4.52 15.06
CA PRO A 107 -3.04 -5.00 16.35
C PRO A 107 -2.55 -4.05 17.46
N LEU A 108 -3.17 -2.85 17.56
CA LEU A 108 -2.88 -1.86 18.60
C LEU A 108 -3.01 -2.48 19.99
N ARG A 109 -3.95 -3.40 20.18
CA ARG A 109 -4.13 -4.12 21.45
C ARG A 109 -2.88 -4.91 21.88
N ARG A 110 -2.09 -5.41 20.92
CA ARG A 110 -0.83 -6.14 21.18
C ARG A 110 0.37 -5.20 21.21
N ASN A 111 0.46 -4.28 20.25
CA ASN A 111 1.65 -3.44 20.07
C ASN A 111 1.66 -2.23 21.01
N GLN A 112 0.50 -1.64 21.30
CA GLN A 112 0.35 -0.41 22.08
C GLN A 112 -0.91 -0.47 22.96
N PRO A 113 -0.94 -1.35 23.99
CA PRO A 113 -2.12 -1.54 24.83
C PRO A 113 -2.53 -0.26 25.59
N TRP A 114 -1.57 0.63 25.88
CA TRP A 114 -1.81 1.91 26.55
C TRP A 114 -2.60 2.91 25.69
N ALA A 115 -2.50 2.83 24.36
CA ALA A 115 -3.22 3.69 23.43
C ALA A 115 -4.58 3.08 23.02
N TYR A 116 -4.81 1.79 23.33
CA TYR A 116 -5.99 1.08 22.89
C TYR A 116 -7.20 1.40 23.78
N VAL A 117 -8.22 2.02 23.18
CA VAL A 117 -9.53 2.22 23.79
C VAL A 117 -10.56 1.37 23.05
N PRO A 118 -11.36 0.53 23.76
CA PRO A 118 -12.40 -0.26 23.12
C PRO A 118 -13.46 0.68 22.52
N ARG A 119 -13.69 0.57 21.21
CA ARG A 119 -14.71 1.36 20.52
C ARG A 119 -16.09 0.80 20.85
N LYS A 120 -16.96 1.62 21.44
CA LYS A 120 -18.38 1.31 21.62
C LYS A 120 -19.15 1.92 20.45
N VAL A 121 -19.50 1.10 19.47
CA VAL A 121 -20.30 1.55 18.32
C VAL A 121 -21.75 1.70 18.77
N LYS A 122 -22.43 2.76 18.30
CA LYS A 122 -23.88 2.86 18.44
C LYS A 122 -24.51 1.83 17.49
N VAL A 123 -25.09 0.78 18.06
CA VAL A 123 -25.87 -0.20 17.32
C VAL A 123 -27.33 0.22 17.40
N ASN A 124 -28.00 0.34 16.27
CA ASN A 124 -29.43 0.62 16.26
C ASN A 124 -30.17 -0.60 16.82
N SER A 125 -31.13 -0.38 17.71
CA SER A 125 -32.00 -1.46 18.20
C SER A 125 -32.93 -1.92 17.08
N GLU A 126 -33.43 -3.15 17.18
CA GLU A 126 -34.44 -3.68 16.25
C GLU A 126 -35.67 -2.77 16.19
N MET A 127 -36.03 -2.15 17.32
CA MET A 127 -37.13 -1.21 17.39
C MET A 127 -36.85 0.09 16.62
N SER A 128 -35.63 0.64 16.72
CA SER A 128 -35.24 1.80 15.90
C SER A 128 -35.22 1.45 14.41
N ARG A 129 -34.75 0.25 14.05
CA ARG A 129 -34.76 -0.24 12.67
C ARG A 129 -36.17 -0.40 12.13
N PHE A 130 -37.08 -0.95 12.93
CA PHE A 130 -38.49 -1.08 12.58
C PHE A 130 -39.16 0.28 12.34
N VAL A 131 -38.90 1.27 13.20
CA VAL A 131 -39.40 2.64 12.98
C VAL A 131 -38.84 3.23 11.71
N ASP A 132 -37.54 3.05 11.43
CA ASP A 132 -36.94 3.52 10.18
C ASP A 132 -37.61 2.90 8.95
N GLU A 133 -37.93 1.60 9.00
CA GLU A 133 -38.65 0.88 7.93
C GLU A 133 -40.09 1.40 7.77
N MET A 134 -40.82 1.61 8.86
CA MET A 134 -42.19 2.14 8.82
C MET A 134 -42.26 3.63 8.45
N LYS A 135 -41.21 4.40 8.74
CA LYS A 135 -41.11 5.80 8.35
C LYS A 135 -41.00 5.99 6.83
N LEU A 136 -40.48 4.98 6.11
CA LEU A 136 -40.43 4.97 4.65
C LEU A 136 -41.83 4.86 4.03
N THR A 137 -42.73 4.10 4.65
CA THR A 137 -44.10 3.89 4.16
C THR A 137 -45.05 4.97 4.66
N ASN A 138 -44.93 5.37 5.94
CA ASN A 138 -45.73 6.42 6.55
C ASN A 138 -44.83 7.47 7.21
N ARG A 139 -44.80 8.66 6.61
CA ARG A 139 -43.92 9.77 7.04
C ARG A 139 -44.25 10.31 8.44
N GLN A 140 -45.46 10.04 8.94
CA GLN A 140 -45.91 10.44 10.28
C GLN A 140 -45.70 9.35 11.33
N PHE A 141 -45.17 8.18 10.96
CA PHE A 141 -44.93 7.10 11.92
C PHE A 141 -43.76 7.45 12.83
N THR A 142 -44.05 7.59 14.12
CA THR A 142 -43.06 7.81 15.18
C THR A 142 -43.31 6.84 16.33
N LEU A 143 -42.23 6.43 16.99
CA LEU A 143 -42.33 5.87 18.33
C LEU A 143 -42.50 7.07 19.27
N PHE A 144 -43.75 7.29 19.69
CA PHE A 144 -44.27 8.45 20.44
C PHE A 144 -44.56 9.68 19.58
#